data_AF-A0A0J1BAY6-F1
#
_entry.id   AF-A0A0J1BAY6-F1
#
_cell.length_a   1.000
_cell.length_b   1.000
_cell.length_c   1.000
_cell.angle_alpha   90.00
_cell.angle_beta   90.00
_cell.angle_gamma   90.00
#
_symmetry.space_group_name_H-M   'P 1'
#
loop_
_entity.id
_entity.type
_entity.pdbx_description
1 polymer ?
#
loop_
_entity_poly.entity_id
_entity_poly.type
_entity_poly.pdbx_seq_one_letter_code
_entity_poly.pdbx_strand_id
1 'polypeptide(L)'
;MGAKLWIVEPASFQFDEKRLRRAGLDYWQYLDWEPVPSWEALCEQLDPERFFFFSKFAKRTVWEADFALGDVLVFGRETSGLPATILKPHDPRALRLPMREQVRSLNLSVTAGIALYEHQRQTTTIS
;
A
#
# COMPACT_ATOMS: atom_id res chain seq x y z
N MET A 1 -12.92 6.42 -2.23
CA MET A 1 -12.09 6.00 -1.10
C MET A 1 -11.11 7.12 -0.83
N GLY A 2 -11.37 8.03 0.11
CA GLY A 2 -10.55 9.24 0.32
C GLY A 2 -9.19 8.96 0.97
N ALA A 3 -8.47 7.93 0.51
CA ALA A 3 -7.15 7.57 1.02
C ALA A 3 -6.09 8.51 0.44
N LYS A 4 -5.20 9.00 1.31
CA LYS A 4 -4.01 9.75 0.90
C LYS A 4 -2.92 8.80 0.43
N LEU A 5 -2.20 9.16 -0.64
CA LEU A 5 -1.10 8.40 -1.20
C LEU A 5 0.24 9.06 -0.87
N TRP A 6 1.08 8.39 -0.09
CA TRP A 6 2.47 8.81 0.12
C TRP A 6 3.42 8.04 -0.80
N ILE A 7 4.39 8.74 -1.39
CA ILE A 7 5.46 8.13 -2.19
C ILE A 7 6.80 8.44 -1.56
N VAL A 8 7.45 7.40 -1.01
CA VAL A 8 8.80 7.52 -0.45
C VAL A 8 9.82 7.61 -1.58
N GLU A 9 10.62 8.68 -1.56
CA GLU A 9 11.65 8.94 -2.54
C GLU A 9 12.93 8.11 -2.30
N PRO A 10 13.70 7.79 -3.37
CA PRO A 10 13.44 8.12 -4.77
C PRO A 10 12.39 7.19 -5.40
N ALA A 11 11.37 7.78 -6.03
CA ALA A 11 10.44 7.02 -6.85
C ALA A 11 11.11 6.59 -8.15
N SER A 12 10.87 5.34 -8.57
CA SER A 12 11.36 4.83 -9.87
C SER A 12 10.61 5.40 -11.07
N PHE A 13 9.60 6.25 -10.81
CA PHE A 13 8.81 6.92 -11.81
C PHE A 13 8.63 8.38 -11.41
N GLN A 14 8.76 9.26 -12.40
CA GLN A 14 8.33 10.65 -12.24
C GLN A 14 6.81 10.66 -12.40
N PHE A 15 6.10 11.21 -11.42
CA PHE A 15 4.70 11.61 -11.56
C PHE A 15 4.61 12.76 -12.57
N ASP A 16 4.82 12.45 -13.85
CA ASP A 16 4.56 13.38 -14.92
C ASP A 16 3.05 13.33 -15.19
N GLU A 17 2.37 14.45 -14.95
CA GLU A 17 0.97 14.68 -15.23
C GLU A 17 0.56 14.17 -16.63
N LYS A 18 1.47 14.25 -17.61
CA LYS A 18 1.26 13.72 -18.96
C LYS A 18 1.08 12.20 -19.00
N ARG A 19 1.77 11.43 -18.15
CA ARG A 19 1.62 9.97 -18.06
C ARG A 19 0.32 9.57 -17.37
N LEU A 20 -0.09 10.32 -16.34
CA LEU A 20 -1.36 10.11 -15.64
C LEU A 20 -2.56 10.37 -16.55
N ARG A 21 -2.55 11.49 -17.30
CA ARG A 21 -3.59 11.80 -18.29
C ARG A 21 -3.69 10.74 -19.38
N ARG A 22 -2.56 10.15 -19.80
CA ARG A 22 -2.52 9.12 -20.85
C ARG A 22 -3.02 7.76 -20.38
N ALA A 23 -3.04 7.51 -19.07
CA ALA A 23 -3.61 6.32 -18.46
C ALA A 23 -5.15 6.39 -18.30
N GLY A 24 -5.80 7.48 -18.77
CA GLY A 24 -7.25 7.65 -18.65
C GLY A 24 -7.73 7.87 -17.22
N LEU A 25 -6.83 8.28 -16.32
CA LEU A 25 -7.17 8.62 -14.95
C LEU A 25 -7.73 10.05 -14.89
N ASP A 26 -8.98 10.28 -15.24
CA ASP A 26 -9.61 11.61 -15.08
C ASP A 26 -9.70 12.04 -13.60
N TYR A 27 -9.60 11.08 -12.68
CA TYR A 27 -9.67 11.31 -11.23
C TYR A 27 -8.35 11.71 -10.57
N TRP A 28 -7.24 11.79 -11.31
CA TRP A 28 -5.93 12.12 -10.74
C TRP A 28 -5.90 13.48 -10.03
N GLN A 29 -6.74 14.43 -10.45
CA GLN A 29 -6.87 15.76 -9.85
C GLN A 29 -7.49 15.71 -8.44
N TYR A 30 -8.17 14.62 -8.10
CA TYR A 30 -8.79 14.41 -6.78
C TYR A 30 -7.95 13.50 -5.89
N LEU A 31 -6.77 13.08 -6.36
CA LEU A 31 -5.85 12.27 -5.57
C LEU A 31 -5.12 13.17 -4.59
N ASP A 32 -5.38 12.98 -3.29
CA ASP A 32 -4.52 13.51 -2.24
C ASP A 32 -3.25 12.67 -2.20
N TRP A 33 -2.12 13.24 -2.66
CA TRP A 33 -0.84 12.56 -2.64
C TRP A 33 0.31 13.49 -2.28
N GLU A 34 1.36 12.91 -1.69
CA GLU A 34 2.53 13.64 -1.22
C GLU A 34 3.81 12.81 -1.40
N PRO A 35 4.84 13.32 -2.08
CA PRO A 35 6.16 12.72 -2.04
C PRO A 35 6.82 13.01 -0.68
N VAL A 36 7.48 12.01 -0.10
CA VAL A 36 8.21 12.14 1.16
C VAL A 36 9.67 11.76 0.98
N PRO A 37 10.62 12.49 1.60
CA PRO A 37 12.04 12.36 1.30
C PRO A 37 12.65 11.03 1.78
N SER A 38 12.05 10.39 2.78
CA SER A 38 12.49 9.11 3.31
C SER A 38 11.37 8.36 4.03
N TRP A 39 11.61 7.07 4.31
CA TRP A 39 10.72 6.25 5.12
C TRP A 39 10.62 6.75 6.56
N GLU A 40 11.74 7.20 7.11
CA GLU A 40 11.85 7.73 8.47
C GLU A 40 10.99 8.99 8.63
N ALA A 41 11.06 9.92 7.66
CA ALA A 41 10.23 11.13 7.67
C ALA A 41 8.73 10.82 7.63
N LEU A 42 8.33 9.72 6.98
CA LEU A 42 6.94 9.26 6.98
C LEU A 42 6.53 8.67 8.35
N CYS A 43 7.43 7.92 8.99
CA CYS A 43 7.18 7.33 10.31
C CYS A 43 7.10 8.38 11.42
N GLU A 44 7.70 9.55 11.25
CA GLU A 44 7.56 10.68 12.18
C GLU A 44 6.18 11.36 12.08
N GLN A 45 5.47 11.22 10.96
CA GLN A 45 4.19 11.87 10.70
C GLN A 45 2.98 10.98 10.99
N LEU A 46 3.16 9.66 10.98
CA LEU A 46 2.08 8.68 11.02
C LEU A 46 2.32 7.70 12.17
N ASP A 47 1.24 7.18 12.74
CA ASP A 47 1.32 6.19 13.82
C ASP A 47 1.87 4.85 13.30
N PRO A 48 3.10 4.44 13.69
CA PRO A 48 3.71 3.21 13.21
C PRO A 48 2.96 1.95 13.66
N GLU A 49 2.11 2.01 14.69
CA GLU A 49 1.30 0.88 15.13
C GLU A 49 0.19 0.53 14.13
N ARG A 50 -0.23 1.50 13.31
CA ARG A 50 -1.29 1.35 12.29
C ARG A 50 -0.77 0.88 10.93
N PHE A 51 0.49 0.47 10.84
CA PHE A 51 1.11 0.09 9.57
C PHE A 51 0.88 -1.39 9.26
N PHE A 52 0.42 -1.67 8.04
CA PHE A 52 0.33 -3.02 7.48
C PHE A 52 1.24 -3.15 6.26
N PHE A 53 2.05 -4.19 6.22
CA PHE A 53 3.09 -4.36 5.21
C PHE A 53 2.73 -5.46 4.21
N PHE A 54 2.59 -5.12 2.93
CA PHE A 54 2.26 -6.10 1.91
C PHE A 54 3.50 -6.78 1.35
N SER A 55 3.57 -8.10 1.52
CA SER A 55 4.66 -8.93 1.04
C SER A 55 4.20 -10.33 0.71
N LYS A 56 4.65 -10.89 -0.42
CA LYS A 56 4.36 -12.27 -0.81
C LYS A 56 4.87 -13.32 0.19
N PHE A 57 5.84 -12.94 1.04
CA PHE A 57 6.44 -13.81 2.05
C PHE A 57 5.71 -13.76 3.41
N ALA A 58 4.69 -12.90 3.55
CA ALA A 58 3.87 -12.85 4.74
C ALA A 58 3.14 -14.20 4.97
N LYS A 59 2.91 -14.52 6.24
CA LYS A 59 2.16 -15.73 6.63
C LYS A 59 0.66 -15.45 6.72
N ARG A 60 0.29 -14.27 7.26
CA ARG A 60 -1.09 -13.80 7.38
C ARG A 60 -1.58 -13.25 6.05
N THR A 61 -2.85 -13.49 5.77
CA THR A 61 -3.57 -12.96 4.62
C THR A 61 -4.25 -11.64 4.96
N VAL A 62 -4.56 -10.84 3.94
CA VAL A 62 -5.26 -9.55 4.12
C VAL A 62 -6.61 -9.69 4.82
N TRP A 63 -7.28 -10.84 4.69
CA TRP A 63 -8.60 -11.10 5.30
C TRP A 63 -8.52 -11.38 6.79
N GLU A 64 -7.34 -11.74 7.29
CA GLU A 64 -7.07 -11.96 8.72
C GLU A 64 -6.64 -10.67 9.42
N ALA A 65 -6.54 -9.55 8.71
CA ALA A 65 -6.21 -8.26 9.30
C ALA A 65 -7.44 -7.66 9.98
N ASP A 66 -7.21 -7.03 11.14
CA ASP A 66 -8.22 -6.27 11.88
C ASP A 66 -8.02 -4.78 11.55
N PHE A 67 -8.59 -4.35 10.43
CA PHE A 67 -8.43 -2.97 9.95
C PHE A 67 -9.28 -1.99 10.78
N ALA A 68 -8.76 -0.78 10.96
CA ALA A 68 -9.52 0.36 11.45
C ALA A 68 -9.15 1.65 10.69
N LEU A 69 -9.93 2.72 10.92
CA LEU A 69 -9.62 4.02 10.34
C LEU A 69 -8.25 4.52 10.84
N GLY A 70 -7.48 5.12 9.93
CA GLY A 70 -6.11 5.58 10.21
C GLY A 70 -5.02 4.57 9.83
N ASP A 71 -5.37 3.40 9.28
CA ASP A 71 -4.38 2.44 8.81
C ASP A 71 -3.56 2.93 7.62
N VAL A 72 -2.29 2.52 7.63
CA VAL A 72 -1.33 2.78 6.57
C VAL A 72 -1.00 1.46 5.89
N LEU A 73 -1.35 1.36 4.61
CA LEU A 73 -1.07 0.18 3.79
C LEU A 73 0.24 0.41 3.03
N VAL A 74 1.28 -0.32 3.42
CA VAL A 74 2.65 -0.12 2.96
C VAL A 74 2.98 -1.15 1.88
N PHE A 75 3.38 -0.65 0.71
CA PHE A 75 3.73 -1.49 -0.43
C PHE A 75 5.17 -1.24 -0.88
N GLY A 76 5.85 -2.32 -1.25
CA GLY A 76 7.19 -2.25 -1.82
C GLY A 76 7.19 -2.09 -3.34
N ARG A 77 8.39 -2.03 -3.91
CA ARG A 77 8.58 -2.02 -5.37
C ARG A 77 8.12 -3.35 -5.97
N GLU A 78 7.53 -3.34 -7.16
CA GLU A 78 7.04 -4.56 -7.83
C GLU A 78 8.12 -5.65 -7.98
N THR A 79 9.35 -5.25 -8.28
CA THR A 79 10.46 -6.17 -8.56
C THR A 79 11.15 -6.69 -7.31
N SER A 80 11.24 -5.89 -6.26
CA SER A 80 12.10 -6.14 -5.09
C SER A 80 11.36 -6.17 -3.76
N GLY A 81 10.08 -5.82 -3.74
CA GLY A 81 9.28 -5.73 -2.51
C GLY A 81 9.79 -4.64 -1.57
N LEU A 82 9.53 -4.83 -0.28
CA LEU A 82 9.99 -3.96 0.80
C LEU A 82 11.42 -4.35 1.22
N PRO A 83 12.31 -3.37 1.47
CA PRO A 83 13.63 -3.66 2.01
C PRO A 83 13.52 -4.22 3.45
N ALA A 84 14.50 -5.03 3.85
CA ALA A 84 14.54 -5.65 5.18
C ALA A 84 14.64 -4.63 6.33
N THR A 85 15.07 -3.41 6.03
CA THR A 85 15.08 -2.28 6.98
C THR A 85 13.67 -1.80 7.33
N ILE A 86 12.69 -1.98 6.43
CA ILE A 86 11.29 -1.61 6.64
C ILE A 86 10.49 -2.82 7.14
N LEU A 87 10.63 -3.97 6.49
CA LEU A 87 9.88 -5.18 6.83
C LEU A 87 10.82 -6.26 7.38
N LYS A 88 10.72 -6.49 8.69
CA LYS A 88 11.44 -7.58 9.35
C LYS A 88 10.79 -8.93 9.04
N PRO A 89 11.58 -10.02 8.99
CA PRO A 89 11.03 -11.37 8.90
C PRO A 89 10.02 -11.63 10.03
N HIS A 90 8.88 -12.24 9.68
CA HIS A 90 7.81 -12.59 10.63
C HIS A 90 7.14 -11.41 11.35
N ASP A 91 7.22 -10.18 10.84
CA ASP A 91 6.43 -9.06 11.38
C ASP A 91 4.94 -9.46 11.39
N PRO A 92 4.24 -9.36 12.53
CA PRO A 92 2.85 -9.78 12.65
C PRO A 92 1.89 -8.92 11.82
N ARG A 93 2.30 -7.71 11.39
CA ARG A 93 1.53 -6.80 10.53
C ARG A 93 1.82 -7.03 9.05
N ALA A 94 2.67 -8.00 8.72
CA ALA A 94 2.91 -8.41 7.34
C ALA A 94 1.70 -9.19 6.80
N LEU A 95 1.16 -8.74 5.67
CA LEU A 95 0.01 -9.34 5.00
C LEU A 95 0.36 -9.76 3.57
N ARG A 96 -0.31 -10.80 3.09
CA ARG A 96 -0.33 -11.18 1.67
C ARG A 96 -1.75 -11.28 1.14
N LEU A 97 -1.89 -11.12 -0.16
CA LEU A 97 -3.07 -11.65 -0.85
C LEU A 97 -2.88 -13.16 -1.07
N PRO A 98 -3.90 -14.00 -0.85
CA PRO A 98 -3.82 -15.39 -1.26
C PRO A 98 -3.68 -15.47 -2.76
N MET A 99 -2.73 -16.27 -3.21
CA MET A 99 -2.43 -16.49 -4.60
C MET A 99 -2.20 -17.98 -4.82
N ARG A 100 -2.55 -18.48 -6.00
CA ARG A 100 -2.15 -19.83 -6.41
C ARG A 100 -0.64 -19.88 -6.60
N GLU A 101 -0.02 -21.01 -6.29
CA GLU A 101 1.44 -21.18 -6.32
C GLU A 101 2.08 -20.87 -7.69
N GLN A 102 1.33 -21.01 -8.78
CA GLN A 102 1.81 -20.73 -10.14
C GLN A 102 1.92 -19.22 -10.45
N VAL A 103 1.32 -18.35 -9.65
CA VAL A 103 1.33 -16.90 -9.87
C VAL A 103 2.35 -16.24 -8.94
N ARG A 104 3.35 -15.56 -9.51
CA ARG A 104 4.48 -14.99 -8.74
C ARG A 104 4.09 -13.80 -7.86
N SER A 105 3.24 -12.92 -8.38
CA SER A 105 2.68 -11.74 -7.69
C SER A 105 1.65 -11.07 -8.60
N LEU A 106 0.65 -10.40 -8.00
CA LEU A 106 -0.22 -9.47 -8.74
C LEU A 106 0.55 -8.17 -9.02
N ASN A 107 0.07 -7.39 -9.98
CA ASN A 107 0.56 -6.03 -10.17
C ASN A 107 0.30 -5.19 -8.90
N LEU A 108 1.15 -4.20 -8.62
CA LEU A 108 1.05 -3.38 -7.41
C LEU A 108 -0.32 -2.66 -7.31
N SER A 109 -0.81 -2.09 -8.42
CA SER A 109 -2.08 -1.38 -8.45
C SER A 109 -3.27 -2.27 -8.08
N VAL A 110 -3.30 -3.50 -8.60
CA VAL A 110 -4.33 -4.50 -8.29
C VAL A 110 -4.25 -4.91 -6.82
N THR A 111 -3.04 -5.11 -6.31
CA THR A 111 -2.81 -5.46 -4.90
C THR A 111 -3.31 -4.35 -3.97
N ALA A 112 -2.95 -3.11 -4.26
CA ALA A 112 -3.38 -1.94 -3.50
C ALA A 112 -4.89 -1.74 -3.56
N GLY A 113 -5.51 -1.92 -4.73
CA GLY A 113 -6.96 -1.86 -4.89
C GLY A 113 -7.68 -2.88 -4.03
N ILE A 114 -7.29 -4.16 -4.09
CA ILE A 114 -7.90 -5.23 -3.26
C ILE A 114 -7.74 -4.91 -1.77
N ALA A 115 -6.56 -4.50 -1.34
CA ALA A 115 -6.29 -4.17 0.06
C ALA A 115 -7.14 -2.99 0.55
N LEU A 116 -7.26 -1.92 -0.24
CA LEU A 116 -8.07 -0.76 0.10
C LEU A 116 -9.57 -1.09 0.19
N TYR A 117 -10.09 -1.89 -0.73
CA TYR A 117 -11.50 -2.30 -0.68
C TYR A 117 -11.80 -3.23 0.50
N GLU A 118 -10.86 -4.11 0.88
CA GLU A 118 -11.00 -4.93 2.08
C GLU A 118 -10.96 -4.07 3.36
N HIS A 119 -10.02 -3.13 3.43
CA HIS A 119 -9.98 -2.13 4.50
C HIS A 119 -11.32 -1.38 4.59
N GLN A 120 -11.83 -0.88 3.46
CA GLN A 120 -13.11 -0.19 3.42
C GLN A 120 -14.27 -1.10 3.87
N ARG A 121 -14.29 -2.37 3.45
CA ARG A 121 -15.33 -3.35 3.84
C ARG A 121 -15.39 -3.53 5.36
N GLN A 122 -14.24 -3.54 6.04
CA GLN A 122 -14.18 -3.69 7.49
C GLN A 122 -14.48 -2.40 8.26
N THR A 123 -14.15 -1.24 7.68
CA THR A 123 -14.20 0.06 8.38
C THR A 123 -15.42 0.91 8.04
N THR A 124 -16.13 0.58 6.96
CA THR A 124 -17.39 1.25 6.62
C THR A 124 -18.51 0.62 7.43
N THR A 125 -19.02 1.34 8.42
CA THR A 125 -20.38 1.10 8.90
C THR A 125 -21.31 1.69 7.85
N ILE A 126 -22.17 0.86 7.25
CA ILE A 126 -23.25 1.35 6.39
C ILE A 126 -24.19 2.13 7.31
N SER A 127 -24.07 3.46 7.29
CA SER A 127 -25.07 4.38 7.84
C SER A 127 -26.28 4.45 6.94
#